data_AF-A0A6J6ZZ85-F1
#
_entry.id   AF-A0A6J6ZZ85-F1
#
_cell.length_a   1.000
_cell.length_b   1.000
_cell.length_c   1.000
_cell.angle_alpha   90.00
_cell.angle_beta   90.00
_cell.angle_gamma   90.00
#
_symmetry.space_group_name_H-M   'P 1'
#
loop_
_entity.id
_entity.type
_entity.pdbx_description
1 polymer ?
#
loop_
_entity_poly.entity_id
_entity_poly.type
_entity_poly.pdbx_seq_one_letter_code
_entity_poly.pdbx_strand_id
1 'polypeptide(L)'
;MLDRNQITSDDVISLILTATPDLVSAFPAAGARDFGFVDVPLLCAQEINVHGALPRVVRVLMHIEGDRDRELISHVYLRGAEVLRQDLHP
;
A
#
# COMPACT_ATOMS: atom_id res chain seq x y z
N MET A 1 -7.71 -1.93 3.23
CA MET A 1 -6.83 -3.08 2.92
C MET A 1 -7.07 -4.18 3.95
N LEU A 2 -6.91 -3.89 5.24
CA LEU A 2 -7.19 -4.81 6.35
C LEU A 2 -8.63 -5.37 6.31
N ASP A 3 -9.65 -4.51 6.46
CA ASP A 3 -11.06 -4.96 6.51
C ASP A 3 -11.49 -5.80 5.30
N ARG A 4 -11.09 -5.39 4.08
CA ARG A 4 -11.44 -6.10 2.84
C ARG A 4 -10.82 -7.50 2.77
N ASN A 5 -9.70 -7.71 3.47
CA ASN A 5 -9.02 -8.99 3.52
C ASN A 5 -9.26 -9.73 4.84
N GLN A 6 -10.02 -9.16 5.78
CA GLN A 6 -10.27 -9.70 7.13
C GLN A 6 -8.97 -9.96 7.90
N ILE A 7 -8.04 -9.01 7.83
CA ILE A 7 -6.71 -9.06 8.43
C ILE A 7 -6.63 -8.04 9.57
N THR A 8 -5.94 -8.37 10.66
CA THR A 8 -5.64 -7.45 11.77
C THR A 8 -4.21 -6.93 11.67
N SER A 9 -3.85 -5.91 12.46
CA SER A 9 -2.45 -5.43 12.51
C SER A 9 -1.45 -6.51 12.92
N ASP A 10 -1.88 -7.44 13.77
CA ASP A 10 -1.04 -8.48 14.38
C ASP A 10 -0.58 -9.52 13.34
N ASP A 11 -1.32 -9.64 12.24
CA ASP A 11 -1.01 -10.52 11.12
C ASP A 11 0.03 -9.91 10.16
N VAL A 12 0.41 -8.64 10.35
CA VAL A 12 1.24 -7.90 9.39
C VAL A 12 2.73 -8.03 9.73
N ILE A 13 3.48 -8.65 8.82
CA ILE A 13 4.92 -8.88 8.98
C ILE A 13 5.72 -7.61 8.68
N SER A 14 5.37 -6.89 7.59
CA SER A 14 6.06 -5.65 7.19
C SER A 14 5.27 -4.87 6.13
N LEU A 15 5.56 -3.57 6.02
CA LEU A 15 5.08 -2.73 4.91
C LEU A 15 6.26 -2.10 4.16
N ILE A 16 6.18 -2.15 2.83
CA ILE A 16 6.99 -1.33 1.93
C ILE A 16 6.07 -0.29 1.32
N LEU A 17 6.40 0.99 1.50
CA LEU A 17 5.67 2.11 0.96
C LEU A 17 6.51 2.80 -0.11
N THR A 18 5.92 3.06 -1.27
CA THR A 18 6.55 3.89 -2.31
C THR A 18 5.76 5.16 -2.52
N ALA A 19 6.44 6.27 -2.84
CA ALA A 19 5.81 7.51 -3.25
C ALA A 19 6.40 7.99 -4.58
N THR A 20 5.56 8.57 -5.44
CA THR A 20 6.05 9.21 -6.66
C THR A 20 6.97 10.39 -6.34
N PRO A 21 7.94 10.71 -7.21
CA PRO A 21 8.97 11.72 -6.93
C PRO A 21 8.43 13.14 -6.67
N ASP A 22 7.19 13.41 -7.06
CA ASP A 22 6.50 14.69 -6.85
C ASP A 22 5.87 14.84 -5.46
N LEU A 23 5.93 13.82 -4.60
CA LEU A 23 5.49 13.87 -3.20
C LEU A 23 6.69 13.99 -2.25
N VAL A 24 6.86 15.19 -1.69
CA VAL A 24 8.03 15.54 -0.85
C VAL A 24 7.65 16.14 0.51
N SER A 25 6.36 16.23 0.84
CA SER A 25 5.88 16.92 2.03
C SER A 25 5.97 16.09 3.31
N ALA A 26 5.96 14.76 3.22
CA ALA A 26 5.99 13.87 4.38
C ALA A 26 6.41 12.44 3.99
N PHE A 27 6.89 11.67 4.97
CA PHE A 27 7.11 10.23 4.82
C PHE A 27 5.79 9.46 4.87
N PRO A 28 5.49 8.55 3.92
CA PRO A 28 4.30 7.71 3.97
C PRO A 28 4.18 6.88 5.26
N ALA A 29 5.31 6.40 5.80
CA ALA A 29 5.35 5.63 7.04
C ALA A 29 4.86 6.41 8.27
N ALA A 30 4.93 7.75 8.27
CA ALA A 30 4.38 8.54 9.37
C ALA A 30 2.85 8.35 9.44
N GLY A 31 2.17 8.43 8.30
CA GLY A 31 0.73 8.16 8.24
C GLY A 31 0.40 6.73 8.65
N ALA A 32 1.17 5.73 8.23
CA ALA A 32 0.94 4.34 8.64
C ALA A 32 0.99 4.14 10.17
N ARG A 33 1.92 4.82 10.86
CA ARG A 33 2.01 4.76 12.33
C ARG A 33 0.78 5.34 13.02
N ASP A 34 0.23 6.45 12.49
CA ASP A 34 -1.00 7.04 13.01
C ASP A 34 -2.23 6.12 12.86
N PHE A 35 -2.15 5.12 11.97
CA PHE A 35 -3.17 4.09 11.77
C PHE A 35 -2.91 2.77 12.53
N GLY A 36 -1.98 2.76 13.49
CA GLY A 36 -1.78 1.63 14.41
C GLY A 36 -0.63 0.69 14.07
N PHE A 37 0.11 0.91 12.97
CA PHE A 37 1.30 0.12 12.62
C PHE A 37 2.54 0.63 13.38
N VAL A 38 2.49 0.60 14.71
CA VAL A 38 3.54 1.19 15.56
C VAL A 38 4.72 0.24 15.77
N ASP A 39 4.46 -1.05 15.85
CA ASP A 39 5.39 -2.15 16.08
C ASP A 39 5.79 -2.91 14.80
N VAL A 40 5.11 -2.65 13.69
CA VAL A 40 5.40 -3.26 12.38
C VAL A 40 6.60 -2.58 11.71
N PRO A 41 7.58 -3.33 11.18
CA PRO A 41 8.66 -2.79 10.36
C PRO A 41 8.14 -2.10 9.09
N LEU A 42 8.52 -0.83 8.90
CA LEU A 42 8.13 -0.01 7.74
C LEU A 42 9.37 0.44 6.95
N LEU A 43 9.32 0.30 5.63
CA LEU A 43 10.33 0.86 4.72
C LEU A 43 9.67 1.82 3.73
N CYS A 44 10.28 2.98 3.52
CA CYS A 44 9.89 3.90 2.44
C CYS A 44 10.94 3.88 1.32
N ALA A 45 10.46 3.97 0.08
CA ALA A 45 11.29 4.18 -1.09
C ALA A 45 10.62 5.18 -2.05
N GLN A 46 11.41 5.74 -2.96
CA GLN A 46 10.85 6.50 -4.07
C GLN A 46 10.42 5.51 -5.16
N GLU A 47 9.26 5.75 -5.76
CA GLU A 47 8.83 5.02 -6.95
C GLU A 47 9.70 5.41 -8.16
N ILE A 48 9.80 4.50 -9.12
CA ILE A 48 10.41 4.79 -10.42
C ILE A 48 9.75 6.00 -11.09
N ASN A 49 10.56 6.93 -11.60
CA ASN A 49 10.09 8.13 -12.28
C ASN A 49 9.79 7.85 -13.77
N VAL A 50 8.62 7.28 -14.06
CA VAL A 50 8.19 6.98 -15.43
C VAL A 50 7.44 8.18 -16.02
N HIS A 51 7.86 8.62 -17.21
CA HIS A 51 7.19 9.71 -17.93
C HIS A 51 5.72 9.38 -18.22
N GLY A 52 4.81 10.31 -17.86
CA GLY A 52 3.37 10.13 -18.04
C GLY A 52 2.70 9.20 -17.02
N ALA A 53 3.44 8.69 -16.04
CA ALA A 53 2.85 7.92 -14.95
C ALA A 53 1.93 8.79 -14.07
N LEU A 54 1.00 8.13 -13.38
CA LEU A 54 0.05 8.78 -12.49
C LEU A 54 0.79 9.57 -11.38
N PRO A 55 0.63 10.90 -11.30
CA PRO A 55 1.30 11.72 -10.29
C PRO A 55 0.67 11.57 -8.91
N ARG A 56 1.42 11.97 -7.88
CA ARG A 56 0.97 12.01 -6.48
C ARG A 56 0.38 10.68 -5.97
N VAL A 57 1.09 9.58 -6.23
CA VAL A 57 0.68 8.24 -5.80
C VAL A 57 1.55 7.75 -4.65
N VAL A 58 0.89 7.26 -3.60
CA VAL A 58 1.51 6.40 -2.58
C VAL A 58 1.05 4.98 -2.84
N ARG A 59 1.99 4.03 -2.89
CA ARG A 59 1.70 2.59 -2.97
C ARG A 59 2.11 1.92 -1.67
N VAL A 60 1.42 0.81 -1.37
CA VAL A 60 1.70 -0.04 -0.21
C VAL A 60 1.79 -1.47 -0.68
N LEU A 61 2.91 -2.11 -0.39
CA LEU A 61 3.07 -3.55 -0.40
C LEU A 61 3.09 -4.01 1.06
N MET A 62 2.15 -4.87 1.43
CA MET A 62 1.98 -5.39 2.78
C MET A 62 2.27 -6.89 2.75
N HIS A 63 3.27 -7.32 3.52
CA HIS A 63 3.51 -8.74 3.77
C HIS A 63 2.72 -9.12 5.03
N ILE A 64 1.97 -10.21 4.91
CA ILE A 64 1.08 -10.71 5.96
C ILE A 64 1.39 -12.18 6.19
N GLU A 65 1.18 -12.64 7.41
CA GLU A 65 0.98 -14.03 7.74
C GLU A 65 -0.52 -14.37 7.57
N GLY A 66 -0.84 -15.55 7.05
CA GLY A 66 -2.24 -15.93 6.85
C GLY A 66 -2.42 -17.16 5.96
N ASP A 67 -3.61 -17.74 6.01
CA ASP A 67 -3.98 -18.99 5.34
C ASP A 67 -4.87 -18.78 4.11
N ARG A 68 -5.20 -17.53 3.78
CA ARG A 68 -6.06 -17.20 2.65
C ARG A 68 -5.33 -17.46 1.33
N ASP A 69 -6.01 -18.15 0.42
CA ASP A 69 -5.54 -18.31 -0.96
C ASP A 69 -5.26 -16.97 -1.62
N ARG A 70 -4.12 -16.89 -2.31
CA ARG A 70 -3.64 -15.66 -2.96
C ARG A 70 -4.67 -15.06 -3.91
N GLU A 71 -5.47 -15.89 -4.57
CA GLU A 71 -6.50 -15.46 -5.53
C GLU A 71 -7.68 -14.74 -4.85
N LEU A 72 -7.88 -14.97 -3.54
CA LEU A 72 -8.92 -14.33 -2.74
C LEU A 72 -8.46 -13.03 -2.08
N ILE A 73 -7.21 -12.61 -2.31
CA ILE A 73 -6.67 -11.37 -1.78
C ILE A 73 -7.19 -10.18 -2.58
N SER A 74 -7.89 -9.29 -1.89
CA SER A 74 -8.40 -8.04 -2.44
C SER A 74 -7.34 -6.94 -2.40
N HIS A 75 -6.73 -6.67 -3.55
CA HIS A 75 -5.87 -5.49 -3.73
C HIS A 75 -6.71 -4.22 -3.87
N VAL A 76 -6.30 -3.13 -3.21
CA VAL A 76 -7.13 -1.92 -3.06
C VAL A 76 -6.51 -0.74 -3.77
N TYR A 77 -7.27 -0.12 -4.68
CA TYR A 77 -6.92 1.09 -5.42
C TYR A 77 -8.00 2.14 -5.16
N LEU A 78 -7.58 3.38 -4.86
CA LEU A 78 -8.49 4.44 -4.41
C LEU A 78 -8.11 5.78 -5.06
N ARG A 79 -9.08 6.68 -5.16
CA ARG A 79 -8.89 8.13 -5.39
C ARG A 79 -8.13 8.44 -6.70
N GLY A 80 -8.44 7.72 -7.76
CA GLY A 80 -7.82 7.85 -9.09
C GLY A 80 -6.76 6.79 -9.38
N ALA A 81 -6.27 6.06 -8.37
CA ALA A 81 -5.33 4.95 -8.57
C ALA A 81 -5.98 3.70 -9.18
N GLU A 82 -7.31 3.65 -9.31
CA GLU A 82 -8.04 2.54 -9.93
C GLU A 82 -7.57 2.28 -11.37
N VAL A 83 -7.12 3.32 -12.08
CA VAL A 83 -6.58 3.22 -13.44
C VAL A 83 -5.32 2.36 -13.54
N LEU A 84 -4.62 2.12 -12.42
CA LEU A 84 -3.39 1.32 -12.39
C LEU A 84 -3.65 -0.18 -12.50
N ARG A 85 -4.90 -0.63 -12.31
CA ARG A 85 -5.33 -2.02 -12.48
C ARG A 85 -6.73 -2.08 -13.07
N GLN A 86 -6.78 -2.09 -14.41
CA GLN A 86 -8.04 -2.19 -15.17
C GLN A 86 -8.59 -3.63 -15.21
N ASP A 87 -7.80 -4.61 -14.80
CA ASP A 87 -8.17 -6.03 -14.68
C ASP A 87 -8.82 -6.37 -13.32
N LEU A 88 -8.73 -5.46 -12.34
CA LEU A 88 -9.39 -5.57 -11.05
C LEU A 88 -10.62 -4.66 -11.01
N HIS A 89 -11.66 -5.03 -11.75
CA HIS A 89 -12.99 -4.45 -11.53
C HIS A 89 -13.81 -5.35 -10.60
N PRO A 90 -14.68 -4.76 -9.76
CA PRO A 90 -15.36 -5.45 -8.65
C PRO A 90 -16.26 -6.60 -9.09
#